data_AF-A0A534QW58-F1
#
_entry.id   AF-A0A534QW58-F1
#
_cell.length_a   1.000
_cell.length_b   1.000
_cell.length_c   1.000
_cell.angle_alpha   90.00
_cell.angle_beta   90.00
_cell.angle_gamma   90.00
#
_symmetry.space_group_name_H-M   'P 1'
#
loop_
_entity.id
_entity.type
_entity.pdbx_description
1 polymer ?
#
loop_
_entity_poly.entity_id
_entity_poly.type
_entity_poly.pdbx_seq_one_letter_code
_entity_poly.pdbx_strand_id
1 'polypeptide(L)'
;MPAALTRISGDAQRLIAQAAAAPGGRHAKILLKKAVRKLGSAARLAARAGKRQQVSPSCAGALRGLYLDGKARTETLVRALKSAP
;
A
#
# COMPACT_ATOMS: atom_id res chain seq x y z
N MET A 1 7.79 14.61 -6.82
CA MET A 1 7.62 13.21 -6.33
C MET A 1 8.11 12.24 -7.40
N PRO A 2 8.91 11.20 -7.07
CA PRO A 2 9.42 10.26 -8.05
C PRO A 2 8.28 9.52 -8.78
N ALA A 3 8.29 9.49 -10.11
CA ALA A 3 7.20 8.93 -10.93
C ALA A 3 6.85 7.48 -10.57
N ALA A 4 7.85 6.65 -10.23
CA ALA A 4 7.63 5.27 -9.79
C ALA A 4 6.82 5.18 -8.48
N LEU A 5 7.03 6.13 -7.59
CA LEU A 5 6.39 6.20 -6.27
C LEU A 5 4.91 6.59 -6.42
N THR A 6 4.62 7.56 -7.30
CA THR A 6 3.24 7.92 -7.69
C THR A 6 2.51 6.74 -8.34
N ARG A 7 3.14 6.05 -9.30
CA ARG A 7 2.53 4.88 -9.98
C ARG A 7 2.19 3.75 -9.01
N ILE A 8 3.13 3.37 -8.14
CA ILE A 8 2.91 2.26 -7.19
C ILE A 8 1.85 2.64 -6.15
N SER A 9 1.76 3.91 -5.77
CA SER A 9 0.70 4.40 -4.87
C SER A 9 -0.67 4.30 -5.52
N GLY A 10 -0.80 4.75 -6.77
CA GLY A 10 -2.04 4.64 -7.54
C GLY A 10 -2.47 3.19 -7.73
N ASP A 11 -1.53 2.30 -8.07
CA ASP A 11 -1.78 0.86 -8.16
C ASP A 11 -2.32 0.28 -6.84
N ALA A 12 -1.70 0.65 -5.71
CA ALA A 12 -2.13 0.17 -4.41
C ALA A 12 -3.55 0.65 -4.05
N GLN A 13 -3.85 1.94 -4.30
CA GLN A 13 -5.18 2.49 -4.09
C GLN A 13 -6.23 1.81 -4.98
N ARG A 14 -5.90 1.57 -6.25
CA ARG A 14 -6.78 0.86 -7.18
C ARG A 14 -7.10 -0.57 -6.71
N LEU A 15 -6.09 -1.28 -6.20
CA LEU A 15 -6.29 -2.63 -5.65
C LEU A 15 -7.17 -2.63 -4.40
N ILE A 16 -7.06 -1.62 -3.53
CA ILE A 16 -7.92 -1.47 -2.36
C ILE A 16 -9.36 -1.17 -2.80
N ALA A 17 -9.57 -0.27 -3.76
CA ALA A 17 -10.90 0.05 -4.30
C ALA A 17 -11.56 -1.18 -4.96
N GLN A 18 -10.79 -1.94 -5.75
CA GLN A 18 -11.28 -3.19 -6.34
C GLN A 18 -11.61 -4.24 -5.28
N ALA A 19 -10.85 -4.31 -4.18
CA ALA A 19 -11.15 -5.22 -3.10
C ALA A 19 -12.44 -4.86 -2.37
N ALA A 20 -12.72 -3.55 -2.19
CA ALA A 20 -13.94 -3.06 -1.59
C ALA A 20 -15.18 -3.34 -2.48
N ALA A 21 -15.01 -3.29 -3.80
CA ALA A 21 -16.07 -3.60 -4.76
C ALA A 21 -16.20 -5.11 -5.10
N ALA A 22 -15.31 -5.96 -4.59
CA ALA A 22 -15.30 -7.38 -4.95
C ALA A 22 -16.40 -8.14 -4.19
N PRO A 23 -17.27 -8.89 -4.88
CA PRO A 23 -18.41 -9.58 -4.26
C PRO A 23 -18.02 -10.83 -3.44
N GLY A 24 -16.75 -11.23 -3.45
CA GLY A 24 -16.28 -12.44 -2.77
C GLY A 24 -15.07 -12.20 -1.88
N GLY A 25 -15.14 -12.66 -0.63
CA GLY A 25 -14.08 -12.50 0.38
C GLY A 25 -12.72 -13.05 -0.05
N ARG A 26 -12.68 -14.14 -0.83
CA ARG A 26 -11.43 -14.69 -1.39
C ARG A 26 -10.78 -13.76 -2.42
N HIS A 27 -11.57 -13.18 -3.33
CA HIS A 27 -11.08 -12.25 -4.35
C HIS A 27 -10.62 -10.95 -3.68
N ALA A 28 -11.45 -10.37 -2.81
CA ALA A 28 -11.10 -9.18 -2.03
C ALA A 28 -9.78 -9.37 -1.27
N LYS A 29 -9.60 -10.51 -0.59
CA LYS A 29 -8.36 -10.86 0.13
C LYS A 29 -7.12 -10.92 -0.78
N ILE A 30 -7.24 -11.47 -1.99
CA ILE A 30 -6.13 -11.52 -2.95
C ILE A 30 -5.73 -10.10 -3.38
N LEU A 31 -6.72 -9.26 -3.68
CA LEU A 31 -6.49 -7.86 -4.06
C LEU A 31 -5.83 -7.07 -2.92
N LEU A 32 -6.32 -7.21 -1.69
CA LEU A 32 -5.73 -6.58 -0.51
C LEU A 32 -4.28 -7.06 -0.27
N LYS A 33 -4.00 -8.37 -0.41
CA LYS A 33 -2.61 -8.88 -0.34
C LYS A 33 -1.71 -8.26 -1.42
N LYS A 34 -2.22 -8.06 -2.64
CA LYS A 34 -1.47 -7.38 -3.70
C LYS A 34 -1.24 -5.91 -3.35
N ALA A 35 -2.24 -5.22 -2.78
CA ALA A 35 -2.11 -3.84 -2.33
C ALA A 35 -1.02 -3.70 -1.25
N VAL A 36 -1.00 -4.58 -0.23
CA VAL A 36 0.05 -4.61 0.80
C VAL A 36 1.45 -4.72 0.19
N ARG A 37 1.64 -5.61 -0.79
CA ARG A 37 2.94 -5.77 -1.45
C ARG A 37 3.37 -4.50 -2.19
N LYS A 38 2.44 -3.82 -2.86
CA LYS A 38 2.69 -2.55 -3.57
C LYS A 38 3.05 -1.43 -2.58
N LEU A 39 2.28 -1.26 -1.50
CA LEU A 39 2.58 -0.28 -0.44
C LEU A 39 3.96 -0.52 0.18
N GLY A 40 4.33 -1.77 0.46
CA GLY A 40 5.67 -2.11 0.96
C GLY A 40 6.79 -1.75 -0.03
N SER A 41 6.58 -1.95 -1.34
CA SER A 41 7.53 -1.52 -2.37
C SER A 41 7.63 0.00 -2.49
N ALA A 42 6.50 0.71 -2.39
CA ALA A 42 6.50 2.17 -2.36
C ALA A 42 7.26 2.73 -1.15
N ALA A 43 7.07 2.14 0.04
CA ALA A 43 7.80 2.51 1.24
C ALA A 43 9.33 2.34 1.09
N ARG A 44 9.76 1.23 0.46
CA ARG A 44 11.18 1.00 0.15
C ARG A 44 11.71 2.01 -0.86
N LEU A 45 10.93 2.36 -1.88
CA LEU A 45 11.31 3.37 -2.87
C LEU A 45 11.40 4.76 -2.25
N ALA A 46 10.45 5.14 -1.39
CA ALA A 46 10.50 6.39 -0.64
C ALA A 46 11.78 6.49 0.20
N ALA A 47 12.11 5.43 0.94
CA ALA A 47 13.33 5.38 1.73
C ALA A 47 14.60 5.48 0.87
N ARG A 48 14.64 4.79 -0.28
CA ARG A 48 15.77 4.87 -1.22
C ARG A 48 15.92 6.24 -1.87
N ALA A 49 14.80 6.87 -2.24
CA ALA A 49 14.78 8.20 -2.82
C ALA A 49 15.24 9.26 -1.80
N GLY A 50 14.86 9.11 -0.51
CA GLY A 50 15.39 9.91 0.59
C GLY A 50 16.91 9.75 0.79
N LYS A 51 17.43 8.51 0.74
CA LYS A 51 18.88 8.25 0.79
C LYS A 51 19.65 8.87 -0.38
N ARG A 52 19.03 8.94 -1.56
CA ARG A 52 19.61 9.56 -2.77
C ARG A 52 19.37 11.07 -2.86
N GLN A 53 18.85 11.71 -1.81
CA GLN A 53 18.49 13.13 -1.76
C GLN A 53 17.52 13.59 -2.87
N GLN A 54 16.81 12.65 -3.52
CA GLN A 54 15.79 12.96 -4.54
C GLN A 54 14.46 13.44 -3.93
N VAL A 55 14.32 13.25 -2.62
CA VAL A 55 13.23 13.76 -1.79
C VAL A 55 13.81 14.02 -0.42
N SER A 56 13.31 15.03 0.29
CA SER A 56 13.79 15.32 1.64
C SER A 56 13.61 14.10 2.57
N PRO A 57 14.52 13.88 3.53
CA PRO A 57 14.39 12.77 4.49
C PRO A 57 13.06 12.80 5.26
N SER A 58 12.59 13.99 5.63
CA SER A 58 11.29 14.23 6.26
C SER A 58 10.13 13.80 5.36
N CYS A 59 10.17 14.15 4.06
CA CYS A 59 9.17 13.69 3.09
C CYS A 59 9.20 12.17 2.89
N ALA A 60 10.39 11.57 2.79
CA ALA A 60 10.54 10.12 2.67
C ALA A 60 10.02 9.38 3.92
N GLY A 61 10.26 9.93 5.10
CA GLY A 61 9.74 9.43 6.38
C GLY A 61 8.22 9.48 6.46
N ALA A 62 7.62 10.63 6.13
CA ALA A 62 6.16 10.80 6.11
C ALA A 62 5.48 9.83 5.13
N LEU A 63 6.02 9.71 3.91
CA LEU A 63 5.53 8.75 2.90
C LEU A 63 5.63 7.32 3.42
N ARG A 64 6.78 6.93 3.99
CA ARG A 64 6.95 5.60 4.59
C ARG A 64 5.92 5.34 5.68
N GLY A 65 5.63 6.33 6.53
CA GLY A 65 4.58 6.26 7.55
C GLY A 65 3.20 5.96 6.95
N LEU A 66 2.79 6.75 5.95
CA LEU A 66 1.52 6.54 5.24
C LEU A 66 1.40 5.14 4.62
N TYR A 67 2.49 4.62 4.04
CA TYR A 67 2.49 3.27 3.48
C TYR A 67 2.41 2.16 4.53
N LEU A 68 3.05 2.35 5.69
CA LEU A 68 2.97 1.39 6.80
C LEU A 68 1.58 1.40 7.42
N ASP A 69 0.96 2.57 7.60
CA ASP A 69 -0.42 2.69 8.07
C ASP A 69 -1.41 2.04 7.08
N GLY A 70 -1.28 2.36 5.78
CA GLY A 70 -2.09 1.74 4.73
C GLY A 70 -1.93 0.21 4.68
N LYS A 71 -0.71 -0.29 4.90
CA LYS A 71 -0.45 -1.73 5.05
C LYS A 71 -1.19 -2.31 6.26
N ALA A 72 -1.09 -1.68 7.43
CA ALA A 72 -1.74 -2.16 8.64
C ALA A 72 -3.27 -2.22 8.47
N ARG A 73 -3.89 -1.17 7.94
CA ARG A 73 -5.33 -1.15 7.62
C ARG A 73 -5.73 -2.28 6.67
N THR A 74 -4.94 -2.50 5.63
CA THR A 74 -5.19 -3.56 4.65
C THR A 74 -5.05 -4.96 5.27
N GLU A 75 -4.07 -5.18 6.14
CA GLU A 75 -3.90 -6.43 6.89
C GLU A 75 -5.06 -6.67 7.87
N THR A 76 -5.55 -5.63 8.53
CA THR A 76 -6.75 -5.69 9.38
C THR A 76 -7.98 -6.10 8.55
N LEU A 77 -8.18 -5.52 7.37
CA LEU A 77 -9.26 -5.91 6.46
C LEU A 77 -9.13 -7.37 6.00
N VAL A 78 -7.91 -7.83 5.69
CA VAL A 78 -7.65 -9.23 5.34
C VAL A 78 -7.98 -10.19 6.49
N ARG A 79 -7.72 -9.78 7.74
CA ARG A 79 -8.09 -10.56 8.93
C ARG A 79 -9.61 -10.58 9.13
N ALA A 80 -10.27 -9.44 9.02
CA ALA A 80 -11.73 -9.35 9.12
C ALA A 80 -12.43 -10.25 8.09
N LEU A 81 -11.97 -10.24 6.83
CA LEU A 81 -12.48 -11.12 5.78
C LEU A 81 -12.20 -12.62 6.00
N LYS A 82 -11.25 -12.99 6.88
CA LYS A 82 -11.01 -14.38 7.27
C LYS A 82 -11.96 -14.84 8.40
N SER A 83 -12.48 -13.88 9.17
CA SER A 83 -13.36 -14.11 10.32
C SER A 83 -14.84 -13.97 9.97
N ALA A 84 -15.17 -13.49 8.77
CA ALA A 84 -16.53 -13.47 8.26
C ALA A 84 -17.01 -14.91 7.98
N PRO A 85 -18.19 -15.31 8.49
CA PRO A 85 -18.74 -16.66 8.34
C PRO A 85 -19.03 -17.04 6.89
#